data_AF-A0A127P824-F1
#
_entry.id   AF-A0A127P824-F1
#
_cell.length_a   1.000
_cell.length_b   1.000
_cell.length_c   1.000
_cell.angle_alpha   90.00
_cell.angle_beta   90.00
_cell.angle_gamma   90.00
#
_symmetry.space_group_name_H-M   'P 1'
#
loop_
_entity.id
_entity.type
_entity.pdbx_description
1 polymer ?
#
loop_
_entity_poly.entity_id
_entity_poly.type
_entity_poly.pdbx_seq_one_letter_code
_entity_poly.pdbx_strand_id
1 'polypeptide(L)' 'MAFAAENRQQVEAFYRAALEAGGKDNGAPGLRPQYNANYYAAFVIGPDGHNIEVVCHEAEA' A
#
# COMPACT_ATOMS: atom_id res chain seq x y z
N MET A 1 8.16 -1.42 6.76
CA MET A 1 9.03 -1.22 5.57
C MET A 1 8.17 -0.63 4.49
N ALA A 2 8.61 0.40 3.78
CA ALA A 2 7.83 1.02 2.71
C ALA A 2 8.54 0.88 1.36
N PHE A 3 7.82 0.43 0.35
CA PHE A 3 8.27 0.39 -1.04
C PHE A 3 7.57 1.47 -1.85
N ALA A 4 8.32 2.16 -2.71
CA ALA A 4 7.75 3.13 -3.62
C ALA A 4 7.09 2.41 -4.81
N ALA A 5 5.88 2.83 -5.15
CA ALA A 5 5.17 2.47 -6.36
C ALA A 5 5.19 3.64 -7.35
N GLU A 6 5.27 3.30 -8.63
CA GLU A 6 5.25 4.24 -9.76
C GLU A 6 3.84 4.78 -10.02
N ASN A 7 2.80 4.05 -9.63
CA ASN A 7 1.40 4.44 -9.80
C ASN A 7 0.49 3.78 -8.75
N ARG A 8 -0.75 4.28 -8.65
CA ARG A 8 -1.75 3.76 -7.69
C ARG A 8 -2.16 2.32 -7.98
N GLN A 9 -2.09 1.88 -9.23
CA GLN A 9 -2.45 0.51 -9.62
C GLN A 9 -1.45 -0.52 -9.06
N GLN A 10 -0.17 -0.18 -8.96
CA GLN A 10 0.84 -1.02 -8.30
C GLN A 10 0.55 -1.19 -6.81
N VAL A 11 0.05 -0.13 -6.13
CA VAL A 11 -0.38 -0.20 -4.72
C VAL A 11 -1.57 -1.16 -4.56
N GLU A 12 -2.56 -1.06 -5.44
CA GLU A 12 -3.72 -1.98 -5.44
C GLU A 12 -3.31 -3.43 -5.76
N ALA A 13 -2.45 -3.62 -6.75
CA ALA A 13 -1.96 -4.93 -7.17
C ALA A 13 -1.17 -5.61 -6.04
N PHE A 14 -0.28 -4.86 -5.38
CA PHE A 14 0.40 -5.32 -4.17
C PHE A 14 -0.59 -5.78 -3.11
N TYR A 15 -1.57 -4.94 -2.77
CA TYR A 15 -2.51 -5.24 -1.70
C TYR A 15 -3.30 -6.53 -1.96
N ARG A 16 -3.82 -6.69 -3.19
CA ARG A 16 -4.55 -7.90 -3.59
C ARG A 16 -3.66 -9.14 -3.51
N ALA A 17 -2.48 -9.09 -4.12
CA ALA A 17 -1.55 -10.23 -4.11
C ALA A 17 -1.09 -10.60 -2.70
N ALA A 18 -0.86 -9.60 -1.83
CA ALA A 18 -0.43 -9.81 -0.46
C ALA A 18 -1.53 -10.47 0.39
N LEU A 19 -2.80 -10.09 0.20
CA LEU A 19 -3.93 -10.76 0.85
C LEU A 19 -4.14 -12.19 0.33
N GLU A 20 -4.03 -12.41 -0.99
CA GLU A 20 -4.11 -13.75 -1.60
C GLU A 20 -2.99 -14.68 -1.09
N ALA A 21 -1.81 -14.13 -0.80
CA ALA A 21 -0.69 -14.85 -0.21
C ALA A 21 -0.85 -15.12 1.30
N GLY A 22 -1.96 -14.73 1.92
CA GLY A 22 -2.23 -14.93 3.35
C GLY A 22 -1.74 -13.81 4.27
N GLY A 23 -1.32 -12.68 3.72
CA GLY A 23 -1.07 -11.46 4.49
C GLY A 23 -2.35 -10.96 5.15
N LYS A 24 -2.21 -10.25 6.27
CA LYS A 24 -3.36 -9.68 6.99
C LYS A 24 -3.53 -8.22 6.62
N ASP A 25 -4.75 -7.82 6.33
CA ASP A 25 -5.09 -6.41 6.13
C ASP A 25 -4.65 -5.56 7.34
N ASN A 26 -4.03 -4.41 7.04
CA ASN A 26 -3.65 -3.38 8.00
C ASN A 26 -3.97 -1.97 7.48
N GLY A 27 -4.74 -1.87 6.40
CA GLY A 27 -5.08 -0.63 5.72
C GLY A 27 -5.19 -0.81 4.22
N ALA A 28 -6.41 -0.90 3.71
CA ALA A 28 -6.71 -0.96 2.29
C ALA A 28 -6.11 0.21 1.48
N PRO A 29 -5.87 0.02 0.16
CA PRO A 29 -5.40 1.07 -0.73
C PRO A 29 -6.24 2.33 -0.62
N GLY A 30 -5.59 3.48 -0.45
CA GLY A 30 -6.28 4.76 -0.45
C GLY A 30 -5.38 5.94 -0.13
N LEU A 31 -5.91 7.14 -0.30
CA LEU A 31 -5.24 8.37 0.09
C LEU A 31 -5.07 8.45 1.61
N ARG A 32 -3.97 9.06 2.03
CA ARG A 32 -3.63 9.40 3.41
C ARG A 32 -3.33 10.90 3.48
N PRO A 33 -4.36 11.77 3.37
CA PRO A 33 -4.19 13.22 3.29
C PRO A 33 -3.50 13.81 4.53
N GLN A 34 -3.51 13.09 5.66
CA GLN A 34 -2.77 13.44 6.86
C GLN A 34 -1.24 13.45 6.68
N TYR A 35 -0.71 12.75 5.67
CA TYR A 35 0.73 12.71 5.37
C TYR A 35 1.08 13.65 4.24
N ASN A 36 0.41 13.52 3.09
CA ASN A 36 0.43 14.49 2.00
C ASN A 36 -0.79 14.26 1.08
N ALA A 37 -1.10 15.22 0.21
CA ALA A 37 -2.29 15.19 -0.66
C ALA A 37 -2.32 14.03 -1.67
N ASN A 38 -1.17 13.51 -2.08
CA ASN A 38 -1.01 12.44 -3.07
C ASN A 38 -0.54 11.12 -2.46
N TYR A 39 -0.50 10.99 -1.12
CA TYR A 39 0.04 9.82 -0.43
C TYR A 39 -0.98 8.68 -0.55
N TYR A 40 -0.85 7.90 -1.62
CA TYR A 40 -1.73 6.76 -1.87
C TYR A 40 -1.00 5.49 -1.46
N ALA A 41 -1.48 4.81 -0.41
CA ALA A 41 -0.77 3.68 0.17
C ALA A 41 -1.70 2.54 0.58
N ALA A 42 -1.12 1.36 0.68
CA ALA A 42 -1.73 0.16 1.26
C ALA A 42 -0.77 -0.52 2.23
N PHE A 43 -1.35 -1.19 3.23
CA PHE A 43 -0.62 -1.77 4.36
C PHE A 43 -1.07 -3.21 4.58
N VAL A 44 -0.10 -4.12 4.70
CA VAL A 44 -0.34 -5.54 4.98
C VAL A 44 0.65 -6.04 6.03
N ILE A 45 0.18 -6.81 7.01
CA ILE A 45 1.05 -7.53 7.94
C ILE A 45 1.50 -8.84 7.28
N GLY A 46 2.82 -8.99 7.14
CA GLY A 46 3.48 -10.19 6.65
C GLY A 46 3.42 -11.36 7.66
N PRO A 47 3.81 -12.58 7.23
CA PRO A 47 3.78 -13.77 8.08
C PRO A 47 4.72 -13.70 9.29
N ASP A 48 5.76 -12.88 9.21
CA ASP A 48 6.71 -12.56 10.29
C ASP A 48 6.21 -11.45 11.24
N GLY A 49 5.01 -10.91 10.99
CA GLY A 49 4.42 -9.84 11.78
C GLY A 49 4.89 -8.44 11.39
N HIS A 50 5.68 -8.29 10.32
CA HIS A 50 6.12 -6.96 9.88
C HIS A 50 5.04 -6.23 9.08
N ASN A 51 4.91 -4.93 9.35
CA ASN A 51 4.06 -4.05 8.53
C ASN A 51 4.78 -3.70 7.23
N ILE A 52 4.24 -4.19 6.13
CA ILE A 52 4.71 -3.92 4.78
C ILE A 52 3.78 -2.89 4.15
N GLU A 53 4.39 -1.83 3.64
CA GLU A 53 3.72 -0.71 3.00
C GLU A 53 4.18 -0.59 1.56
N VAL A 54 3.25 -0.29 0.67
CA VAL A 54 3.55 0.19 -0.68
C VAL A 54 2.83 1.53 -0.87
N VAL A 55 3.57 2.55 -1.31
CA VAL A 55 3.10 3.93 -1.42
C VAL A 55 3.44 4.52 -2.78
N CYS A 56 2.47 5.22 -3.36
CA CYS A 56 2.61 6.07 -4.52
C CYS A 56 2.47 7.54 -4.10
N HIS A 57 3.35 8.41 -4.59
CA HIS A 57 3.32 9.86 -4.34
C HIS A 57 2.83 10.68 -5.56
N GLU A 58 2.59 10.01 -6.69
CA GLU A 58 2.10 10.64 -7.90
C GLU A 58 0.61 11.01 -7.78
N ALA A 59 0.25 12.16 -8.36
CA ALA A 59 -1.15 12.50 -8.57
C ALA A 59 -1.78 11.53 -9.58
N GLU A 60 -3.08 11.30 -9.49
CA GLU A 60 -3.79 10.72 -10.64
C GLU A 60 -3.85 11.77 -11.75
N ALA A 61 -3.59 11.32 -12.98
CA ALA A 61 -3.70 12.13 -14.19
C ALA A 61 -5.18 12.37 -14.57
#